data_AF-A0A435ZDT7-F1
#
_entry.id   AF-A0A435ZDT7-F1
#
_cell.length_a   1.000
_cell.length_b   1.000
_cell.length_c   1.000
_cell.angle_alpha   90.00
_cell.angle_beta   90.00
_cell.angle_gamma   90.00
#
_symmetry.space_group_name_H-M   'P 1'
#
loop_
_entity.id
_entity.type
_entity.pdbx_description
1 polymer ?
#
loop_
_entity_poly.entity_id
_entity_poly.type
_entity_poly.pdbx_seq_one_letter_code
_entity_poly.pdbx_strand_id
1 'polypeptide(L)' 'SVNPGNAAELIGQPHIDGLFIGRSAWQAEGYIDILKKASAAIAR' A
#
# COMPACT_ATOMS: atom_id res chain seq x y z
N SER A 1 3.77 2.73 -10.11
CA SER A 1 4.37 3.18 -8.83
C SER A 1 3.33 3.07 -7.75
N VAL A 2 3.64 2.36 -6.65
CA VAL A 2 2.75 2.32 -5.47
C VAL A 2 2.94 3.59 -4.64
N ASN A 3 1.83 4.19 -4.19
CA ASN A 3 1.79 5.41 -3.38
C ASN A 3 0.52 5.41 -2.50
N PRO A 4 0.34 6.39 -1.59
CA PRO A 4 -0.83 6.43 -0.70
C PRO A 4 -2.20 6.55 -1.39
N GLY A 5 -2.24 6.96 -2.65
CA GLY A 5 -3.47 7.12 -3.42
C GLY A 5 -3.95 5.83 -4.09
N ASN A 6 -3.07 4.84 -4.28
CA ASN A 6 -3.42 3.61 -5.01
C ASN A 6 -3.16 2.31 -4.24
N ALA A 7 -2.43 2.34 -3.13
CA ALA A 7 -2.04 1.11 -2.42
C ALA A 7 -3.24 0.25 -1.99
N ALA A 8 -4.30 0.86 -1.45
CA ALA A 8 -5.49 0.14 -1.00
C ALA A 8 -6.24 -0.56 -2.15
N GLU A 9 -6.39 0.12 -3.28
CA GLU A 9 -7.06 -0.45 -4.45
C GLU A 9 -6.25 -1.58 -5.08
N LEU A 10 -4.92 -1.40 -5.17
CA LEU A 10 -4.02 -2.38 -5.76
C LEU A 10 -3.95 -3.67 -4.94
N ILE A 11 -3.80 -3.59 -3.61
CA ILE A 11 -3.73 -4.79 -2.76
C ILE A 11 -5.07 -5.55 -2.68
N GLY A 12 -6.19 -4.89 -3.00
CA GLY A 12 -7.50 -5.53 -3.03
C GLY A 12 -7.79 -6.35 -4.30
N GLN A 13 -6.89 -6.33 -5.30
CA GLN A 13 -7.11 -7.04 -6.56
C GLN A 13 -6.96 -8.57 -6.39
N PRO A 14 -7.82 -9.41 -7.03
CA PRO A 14 -7.81 -10.87 -6.85
C PRO A 14 -6.50 -11.60 -7.17
N HIS A 15 -5.59 -10.97 -7.90
CA HIS A 15 -4.33 -11.56 -8.38
C HIS A 15 -3.11 -10.72 -7.97
N ILE A 16 -3.23 -9.93 -6.91
CA ILE A 16 -2.14 -9.14 -6.34
C ILE A 16 -1.94 -9.57 -4.88
N ASP A 17 -0.88 -10.34 -4.64
CA ASP A 17 -0.57 -10.87 -3.30
C ASP A 17 0.30 -9.92 -2.45
N GLY A 18 0.79 -8.83 -3.05
CA GLY A 18 1.67 -7.89 -2.37
C GLY A 18 2.02 -6.67 -3.22
N LEU A 19 2.58 -5.65 -2.56
CA LEU A 19 2.98 -4.40 -3.19
C LEU A 19 4.48 -4.15 -3.01
N PHE A 20 5.17 -3.89 -4.11
CA PHE A 20 6.54 -3.35 -4.09
C PHE A 20 6.49 -1.82 -4.06
N ILE A 21 7.05 -1.21 -3.01
CA ILE A 21 6.99 0.24 -2.78
C ILE A 21 8.39 0.84 -2.98
N GLY A 22 8.51 1.73 -3.97
CA GLY A 22 9.75 2.44 -4.28
C GLY A 22 9.90 3.74 -3.47
N ARG A 23 10.11 4.87 -4.16
CA ARG A 23 10.38 6.18 -3.53
C ARG A 23 9.36 6.63 -2.49
N SER A 24 8.11 6.17 -2.58
CA SER A 24 7.08 6.49 -1.58
C SER A 24 7.37 5.92 -0.18
N ALA A 25 8.34 5.01 -0.05
CA ALA A 25 8.81 4.49 1.24
C ALA A 25 10.06 5.21 1.80
N TRP A 26 10.59 6.24 1.12
CA TRP A 26 11.80 6.95 1.59
C TRP A 26 11.59 7.78 2.86
N GLN A 27 10.36 8.21 3.13
CA GLN A 27 9.99 8.88 4.37
C GLN A 27 9.14 7.93 5.20
N ALA A 28 9.50 7.78 6.48
CA ALA A 28 8.86 6.81 7.37
C ALA A 28 7.35 7.05 7.48
N GLU A 29 6.93 8.31 7.58
CA GLU A 29 5.53 8.72 7.66
C GLU A 29 4.75 8.30 6.41
N GLY A 30 5.35 8.48 5.23
CA GLY A 30 4.77 8.08 3.95
C GLY A 30 4.64 6.56 3.83
N TYR A 31 5.64 5.81 4.30
CA TYR A 31 5.58 4.35 4.32
C TYR A 31 4.52 3.84 5.28
N ILE A 32 4.44 4.38 6.50
CA ILE A 32 3.46 4.01 7.52
C ILE A 32 2.02 4.30 7.04
N ASP A 33 1.79 5.42 6.35
CA ASP A 33 0.47 5.72 5.76
C ASP A 33 0.06 4.66 4.73
N ILE A 34 1.00 4.23 3.87
CA ILE A 34 0.74 3.15 2.91
C ILE A 34 0.42 1.84 3.62
N LEU A 35 1.17 1.47 4.66
CA LEU A 35 0.91 0.25 5.43
C LEU A 35 -0.46 0.27 6.11
N LYS A 36 -0.88 1.40 6.69
CA LYS A 36 -2.20 1.55 7.31
C LYS A 36 -3.32 1.36 6.28
N LYS A 37 -3.20 2.01 5.11
CA LYS A 37 -4.19 1.90 4.04
C LYS A 37 -4.27 0.49 3.46
N ALA A 38 -3.12 -0.14 3.21
CA ALA A 38 -3.07 -1.51 2.71
C ALA A 38 -3.63 -2.50 3.73
N SER A 39 -3.26 -2.37 5.01
CA SER A 39 -3.78 -3.21 6.08
C SER A 39 -5.29 -3.09 6.25
N ALA A 40 -5.85 -1.87 6.17
CA ALA A 40 -7.28 -1.65 6.25
C ALA A 40 -8.06 -2.26 5.07
N ALA A 41 -7.44 -2.36 3.89
CA ALA A 41 -8.05 -2.94 2.70
C ALA A 41 -8.09 -4.48 2.73
N ILE A 42 -7.22 -5.13 3.51
CA ILE A 42 -7.12 -6.60 3.60
C ILE A 42 -7.63 -7.17 4.94
N ALA A 43 -7.77 -6.33 5.98
CA ALA A 43 -8.35 -6.74 7.25
C ALA A 43 -9.86 -6.98 7.06
N ARG A 44 -10.28 -8.24 7.27
CA ARG A 44 -11.68 -8.64 7.43
C ARG A 44 -12.13 -8.43 8.87
#